data_AF-A0A2T6L7A1-F1
#
_entry.id   AF-A0A2T6L7A1-F1
#
_cell.length_a   1.000
_cell.length_b   1.000
_cell.length_c   1.000
_cell.angle_alpha   90.00
_cell.angle_beta   90.00
_cell.angle_gamma   90.00
#
_symmetry.space_group_name_H-M   'P 1'
#
loop_
_entity.id
_entity.type
_entity.pdbx_description
1 polymer ?
#
loop_
_entity_poly.entity_id
_entity_poly.type
_entity_poly.pdbx_seq_one_letter_code
_entity_poly.pdbx_strand_id
1 'polypeptide(L)'
;MNNFGDLLGPLIVSKIVLDGGLTEPATQHRLLAVGSILNLARTGDVIWGIGANGKTLDRPAAYRELDIRAVRGPLTRAFLQAKGYTVPEVYGDPGTLVGRLWPREHTARGFRPRAVTVVPNLNDRHLAAGRSDAVDPTSDVRELLGTIAASDLVVGSSLHAIVVAESFGVPARLVTSSTEPRFKFEDYYRGTGRNEFRPAPDVDTAIAWGGEPLPSWDPKPLLDAFPRDLWVTASAGAPAY
;
A
#
# COMPACT_ATOMS: atom_id res chain seq x y z
N MET A 1 7.41 -15.97 -3.23
CA MET A 1 6.60 -15.88 -2.00
C MET A 1 5.84 -14.58 -2.08
N ASN A 2 4.52 -14.65 -2.26
CA ASN A 2 3.69 -13.46 -2.33
C ASN A 2 3.32 -13.06 -0.90
N ASN A 3 3.77 -11.90 -0.44
CA ASN A 3 3.28 -11.35 0.82
C ASN A 3 1.97 -10.58 0.57
N PHE A 4 1.26 -10.22 1.63
CA PHE A 4 0.03 -9.41 1.58
C PHE A 4 0.11 -8.18 0.66
N GLY A 5 1.24 -7.45 0.69
CA GLY A 5 1.44 -6.25 -0.12
C GLY A 5 1.53 -6.54 -1.62
N ASP A 6 2.14 -7.66 -2.00
CA ASP A 6 2.32 -8.05 -3.41
C ASP A 6 0.98 -8.42 -4.08
N LEU A 7 0.05 -8.99 -3.32
CA LEU A 7 -1.28 -9.38 -3.83
C LEU A 7 -2.27 -8.20 -3.86
N LEU A 8 -2.04 -7.19 -3.02
CA LEU A 8 -2.95 -6.05 -2.88
C LEU A 8 -2.96 -5.16 -4.13
N GLY A 9 -1.80 -4.95 -4.76
CA GLY A 9 -1.66 -4.16 -5.99
C GLY A 9 -2.58 -4.63 -7.12
N PRO A 10 -2.47 -5.90 -7.57
CA PRO A 10 -3.35 -6.46 -8.59
C PRO A 10 -4.84 -6.36 -8.27
N LEU A 11 -5.25 -6.57 -7.01
CA LEU A 11 -6.65 -6.46 -6.60
C LEU A 11 -7.19 -5.03 -6.71
N ILE A 12 -6.42 -4.04 -6.25
CA ILE A 12 -6.81 -2.62 -6.33
C ILE A 12 -6.95 -2.19 -7.78
N VAL A 13 -5.95 -2.51 -8.61
CA VAL A 13 -5.98 -2.19 -10.04
C VAL A 13 -7.20 -2.83 -10.70
N SER A 14 -7.44 -4.12 -10.47
CA SER A 14 -8.59 -4.84 -11.04
C SER A 14 -9.93 -4.22 -10.63
N LYS A 15 -10.07 -3.80 -9.38
CA LYS A 15 -11.30 -3.15 -8.90
C LYS A 15 -11.52 -1.77 -9.53
N ILE A 16 -10.47 -0.96 -9.67
CA ILE A 16 -10.55 0.37 -10.31
C ILE A 16 -10.90 0.24 -11.80
N VAL A 17 -10.30 -0.74 -12.48
CA VAL A 17 -10.59 -1.06 -13.89
C VAL A 17 -12.06 -1.44 -14.05
N LEU A 18 -12.54 -2.40 -13.25
CA LEU A 18 -13.92 -2.87 -13.28
C LEU A 18 -14.93 -1.74 -12.99
N ASP A 19 -14.72 -0.98 -11.91
CA ASP A 19 -15.60 0.13 -11.53
C ASP A 19 -15.59 1.28 -12.55
N GLY A 20 -14.50 1.39 -13.31
CA GLY A 20 -14.34 2.37 -14.38
C GLY A 20 -14.92 1.96 -15.72
N GLY A 21 -15.48 0.76 -15.86
CA GLY A 21 -15.94 0.22 -17.15
C GLY A 21 -14.78 0.00 -18.14
N LEU A 22 -13.57 -0.25 -17.62
CA LEU A 22 -12.39 -0.58 -18.40
C LEU A 22 -12.29 -2.10 -18.54
N THR A 23 -11.82 -2.60 -19.68
CA THR A 23 -11.82 -4.05 -19.95
C THR A 23 -10.40 -4.60 -20.09
N GLU A 24 -9.92 -4.69 -21.32
CA GLU A 24 -8.65 -5.33 -21.65
C GLU A 24 -7.51 -4.31 -21.58
N PRO A 25 -6.29 -4.75 -21.22
CA PRO A 25 -5.10 -3.93 -21.39
C PRO A 25 -4.98 -3.50 -22.86
N ALA A 26 -5.01 -2.19 -23.11
CA ALA A 26 -4.80 -1.61 -24.44
C ALA A 26 -3.33 -1.70 -24.87
N THR A 27 -2.41 -1.95 -23.93
CA THR A 27 -0.96 -1.97 -24.16
C THR A 27 -0.30 -3.14 -23.43
N GLN A 28 0.94 -3.44 -23.82
CA GLN A 28 1.80 -4.41 -23.12
C GLN A 28 2.62 -3.79 -21.98
N HIS A 29 2.40 -2.50 -21.66
CA HIS A 29 3.15 -1.84 -20.60
C HIS A 29 2.77 -2.42 -19.24
N ARG A 30 3.80 -2.77 -18.46
CA ARG A 30 3.62 -3.34 -17.14
C ARG A 30 3.44 -2.23 -16.11
N LEU A 31 2.32 -2.26 -15.40
CA LEU A 31 2.05 -1.39 -14.27
C LEU A 31 2.63 -1.97 -12.99
N LEU A 32 3.44 -1.19 -12.29
CA LEU A 32 3.82 -1.45 -10.90
C LEU A 32 2.95 -0.56 -10.01
N ALA A 33 2.15 -1.22 -9.16
CA ALA A 33 1.25 -0.59 -8.21
C ALA A 33 1.39 -1.25 -6.84
N VAL A 34 1.34 -0.43 -5.78
CA VAL A 34 1.48 -0.84 -4.37
C VAL A 34 2.86 -1.40 -4.00
N GLY A 35 3.35 -1.00 -2.82
CA GLY A 35 4.49 -1.63 -2.17
C GLY A 35 5.86 -1.06 -2.53
N SER A 36 6.90 -1.71 -1.99
CA SER A 36 8.29 -1.25 -2.09
C SER A 36 9.05 -1.98 -3.21
N ILE A 37 8.46 -2.00 -4.40
CA ILE A 37 8.88 -2.85 -5.53
C ILE A 37 9.58 -2.07 -6.65
N LEU A 38 10.00 -0.82 -6.41
CA LEU A 38 10.70 -0.01 -7.42
C LEU A 38 11.96 -0.69 -7.98
N ASN A 39 12.62 -1.54 -7.20
CA ASN A 39 13.77 -2.32 -7.63
C ASN A 39 13.43 -3.45 -8.63
N LEU A 40 12.14 -3.78 -8.79
CA LEU A 40 11.65 -4.75 -9.77
C LEU A 40 11.27 -4.09 -11.10
N ALA A 41 11.33 -2.76 -11.17
CA ALA A 41 11.01 -2.00 -12.37
C ALA A 41 12.00 -2.30 -13.51
N ARG A 42 11.48 -2.24 -14.73
CA ARG A 42 12.18 -2.41 -16.00
C ARG A 42 11.94 -1.17 -16.85
N THR A 43 12.79 -0.96 -17.84
CA THR A 43 12.60 0.13 -18.82
C THR A 43 11.22 0.02 -19.47
N GLY A 44 10.47 1.13 -19.49
CA GLY A 44 9.12 1.22 -20.07
C GLY A 44 7.98 0.78 -19.14
N ASP A 45 8.27 0.45 -17.89
CA ASP A 45 7.23 0.21 -16.88
C ASP A 45 6.54 1.52 -16.49
N VAL A 46 5.25 1.39 -16.15
CA VAL A 46 4.43 2.47 -15.61
C VAL A 46 4.39 2.35 -14.09
N ILE A 47 4.61 3.46 -13.40
CA ILE A 47 4.72 3.52 -11.94
C ILE A 47 3.52 4.29 -11.38
N TRP A 48 2.78 3.65 -10.47
CA TRP A 48 1.65 4.26 -9.78
C TRP A 48 1.66 3.94 -8.28
N GLY A 49 2.15 4.91 -7.50
CA GLY A 49 2.06 4.92 -6.04
C GLY A 49 2.98 3.93 -5.31
N ILE A 50 3.91 3.27 -6.01
CA ILE A 50 4.92 2.43 -5.34
C ILE A 50 5.98 3.29 -4.66
N GLY A 51 6.68 2.70 -3.70
CA GLY A 51 7.83 3.30 -3.04
C GLY A 51 9.15 2.63 -3.36
N ALA A 52 10.25 3.35 -3.14
CA ALA A 52 11.58 2.73 -3.08
C ALA A 52 11.73 1.88 -1.81
N ASN A 53 12.50 0.79 -1.93
CA ASN A 53 12.99 0.06 -0.78
C ASN A 53 14.35 0.67 -0.38
N GLY A 54 14.50 1.04 0.90
CA GLY A 54 15.76 1.55 1.43
C GLY A 54 16.95 0.62 1.18
N LYS A 55 16.72 -0.70 1.07
CA LYS A 55 17.74 -1.72 0.79
C LYS A 55 18.35 -1.64 -0.61
N THR A 56 17.72 -0.92 -1.54
CA THR A 56 18.09 -0.92 -2.96
C THR A 56 18.49 0.45 -3.48
N LEU A 57 18.64 1.45 -2.60
CA LEU A 57 18.94 2.81 -3.00
C LEU A 57 20.28 2.91 -3.73
N ASP A 58 21.29 2.17 -3.26
CA ASP A 58 22.65 2.16 -3.82
C ASP A 58 22.83 1.25 -5.04
N ARG A 59 21.77 0.52 -5.45
CA ARG A 59 21.87 -0.39 -6.60
C ARG A 59 21.70 0.39 -7.91
N PRO A 60 22.49 0.06 -8.95
CA PRO A 60 22.22 0.55 -10.29
C PRO A 60 20.80 0.21 -10.70
N ALA A 61 20.08 1.18 -11.26
CA ALA A 61 18.74 0.93 -11.77
C ALA A 61 18.85 -0.01 -12.98
N ALA A 62 18.03 -1.07 -12.99
CA ALA A 62 17.88 -1.94 -14.17
C ALA A 62 16.99 -1.31 -15.27
N TYR A 63 16.56 -0.06 -15.06
CA TYR A 63 15.65 0.70 -15.90
C TYR A 63 16.31 2.02 -16.32
N ARG A 64 16.05 2.44 -17.56
CA ARG A 64 16.51 3.72 -18.14
C ARG A 64 15.38 4.74 -18.28
N GLU A 65 14.18 4.25 -18.58
CA GLU A 65 12.99 5.06 -18.80
C GLU A 65 11.85 4.46 -17.97
N LEU A 66 11.12 5.32 -17.29
CA LEU A 66 9.94 4.98 -16.51
C LEU A 66 8.85 6.00 -16.82
N ASP A 67 7.62 5.53 -16.95
CA ASP A 67 6.45 6.40 -16.97
C ASP A 67 5.91 6.55 -15.54
N ILE A 68 6.21 7.67 -14.89
CA ILE A 68 5.95 7.85 -13.46
C ILE A 68 4.71 8.71 -13.29
N ARG A 69 3.60 8.08 -12.87
CA ARG A 69 2.31 8.76 -12.65
C ARG A 69 2.14 9.25 -11.22
N ALA A 70 2.58 8.45 -10.27
CA ALA A 70 2.58 8.76 -8.85
C ALA A 70 3.62 7.91 -8.12
N VAL A 71 4.06 8.35 -6.95
CA VAL A 71 4.94 7.57 -6.05
C VAL A 71 4.38 7.57 -4.64
N ARG A 72 4.80 6.65 -3.78
CA ARG A 72 4.26 6.55 -2.41
C ARG A 72 4.39 7.84 -1.61
N GLY A 73 5.52 8.52 -1.74
CA GLY A 73 5.81 9.73 -0.98
C GLY A 73 7.03 10.51 -1.47
N PRO A 74 7.36 11.62 -0.77
CA PRO A 74 8.37 12.56 -1.22
C PRO A 74 9.80 12.01 -1.18
N LEU A 75 10.09 11.00 -0.35
CA LEU A 75 11.43 10.41 -0.31
C LEU A 75 11.70 9.57 -1.55
N THR A 76 10.70 8.79 -1.99
CA THR A 76 10.79 8.05 -3.25
C THR A 76 10.88 9.00 -4.45
N ARG A 77 10.13 10.12 -4.42
CA ARG A 77 10.25 11.17 -5.44
C ARG A 77 11.66 11.76 -5.52
N ALA A 78 12.20 12.20 -4.39
CA ALA A 78 13.55 12.77 -4.32
C ALA A 78 14.62 11.79 -4.81
N PHE A 79 14.49 10.51 -4.45
CA PHE A 79 15.37 9.45 -4.93
C PHE A 79 15.35 9.29 -6.45
N LEU A 80 14.18 9.28 -7.07
CA LEU A 80 14.04 9.16 -8.53
C LEU A 80 14.49 10.44 -9.25
N GLN A 81 14.21 11.63 -8.69
CA GLN A 81 14.70 12.90 -9.24
C GLN A 81 16.23 12.99 -9.22
N ALA A 82 16.88 12.51 -8.14
CA ALA A 82 18.34 12.43 -8.07
C ALA A 82 18.96 11.50 -9.13
N LYS A 83 18.16 10.60 -9.72
CA LYS A 83 18.53 9.73 -10.83
C LYS A 83 18.16 10.31 -12.21
N GLY A 84 17.67 11.55 -12.27
CA GLY A 84 17.35 12.26 -13.51
C GLY A 84 15.92 12.03 -14.04
N TYR A 85 15.05 11.36 -13.29
CA TYR A 85 13.65 11.17 -13.70
C TYR A 85 12.80 12.41 -13.41
N THR A 86 11.88 12.72 -14.32
CA THR A 86 10.79 13.65 -14.04
C THR A 86 9.72 12.92 -13.23
N VAL A 87 9.44 13.43 -12.03
CA VAL A 87 8.50 12.79 -11.09
C VAL A 87 7.45 13.81 -10.65
N PRO A 88 6.16 13.59 -10.95
CA PRO A 88 5.10 14.49 -10.55
C PRO A 88 4.96 14.52 -9.02
N GLU A 89 4.45 15.63 -8.51
CA GLU A 89 4.12 15.80 -7.09
C GLU A 89 2.77 15.15 -6.75
N VAL A 90 2.62 13.88 -7.11
CA VAL A 90 1.45 13.07 -6.81
C VAL A 90 1.89 11.93 -5.90
N TYR A 91 1.39 11.97 -4.66
CA TYR A 91 1.77 11.04 -3.60
C TYR A 91 0.62 10.13 -3.18
N GLY A 92 0.98 8.90 -2.81
CA GLY A 92 0.09 7.97 -2.12
C GLY A 92 0.41 6.51 -2.44
N ASP A 93 0.37 5.65 -1.42
CA ASP A 93 0.35 4.19 -1.62
C ASP A 93 -1.07 3.79 -2.04
N PRO A 94 -1.31 3.09 -3.16
CA PRO A 94 -2.67 2.73 -3.56
C PRO A 94 -3.40 1.87 -2.52
N GLY A 95 -2.70 1.21 -1.59
CA GLY A 95 -3.29 0.56 -0.43
C GLY A 95 -4.16 1.47 0.44
N THR A 96 -3.95 2.80 0.40
CA THR A 96 -4.81 3.78 1.09
C THR A 96 -6.21 3.89 0.45
N LEU A 97 -6.39 3.37 -0.77
CA LEU A 97 -7.69 3.35 -1.46
C LEU A 97 -8.56 2.15 -1.05
N VAL A 98 -8.03 1.20 -0.28
CA VAL A 98 -8.73 -0.06 0.06
C VAL A 98 -10.07 0.20 0.73
N GLY A 99 -10.14 1.04 1.77
CA GLY A 99 -11.43 1.35 2.42
C GLY A 99 -12.44 2.07 1.53
N ARG A 100 -12.00 2.77 0.48
CA ARG A 100 -12.88 3.36 -0.54
C ARG A 100 -13.41 2.31 -1.52
N LEU A 101 -12.56 1.37 -1.93
CA LEU A 101 -12.90 0.33 -2.91
C LEU A 101 -13.72 -0.81 -2.29
N TRP A 102 -13.47 -1.09 -1.01
CA TRP A 102 -14.17 -2.09 -0.21
C TRP A 102 -14.51 -1.48 1.15
N PRO A 103 -15.71 -0.90 1.33
CA PRO A 103 -16.13 -0.28 2.59
C PRO A 103 -15.90 -1.19 3.80
N ARG A 104 -15.46 -0.59 4.93
CA ARG A 104 -15.06 -1.33 6.14
C ARG A 104 -16.18 -2.25 6.63
N GLU A 105 -17.42 -1.77 6.65
CA GLU A 105 -18.58 -2.49 7.18
C GLU A 105 -18.83 -3.78 6.40
N HIS A 106 -18.65 -3.74 5.08
CA HIS A 106 -18.79 -4.91 4.22
C HIS A 106 -17.59 -5.84 4.36
N THR A 107 -16.38 -5.29 4.45
CA THR A 107 -15.14 -6.07 4.55
C THR A 107 -15.03 -6.82 5.88
N ALA A 108 -15.49 -6.21 6.98
CA ALA A 108 -15.52 -6.82 8.31
C ALA A 108 -16.62 -7.88 8.48
N ARG A 109 -17.59 -7.95 7.56
CA ARG A 109 -18.74 -8.85 7.68
C ARG A 109 -18.30 -10.31 7.69
N GLY A 110 -18.67 -11.03 8.76
CA GLY A 110 -18.32 -12.44 8.95
C GLY A 110 -17.01 -12.67 9.70
N PHE A 111 -16.29 -11.61 10.06
CA PHE A 111 -15.11 -11.67 10.91
C PHE A 111 -15.45 -11.33 12.36
N ARG A 112 -14.75 -11.94 13.31
CA ARG A 112 -14.94 -11.64 14.75
C ARG A 112 -14.33 -10.27 15.07
N PRO A 113 -15.02 -9.40 15.83
CA PRO A 113 -14.44 -8.16 16.34
C PRO A 113 -13.18 -8.43 17.16
N ARG A 114 -12.17 -7.56 17.02
CA ARG A 114 -10.89 -7.66 17.74
C ARG A 114 -10.50 -6.31 18.32
N ALA A 115 -10.20 -6.28 19.62
CA ALA A 115 -9.67 -5.07 20.24
C ALA A 115 -8.31 -4.68 19.63
N VAL A 116 -7.47 -5.69 19.34
CA VAL A 116 -6.14 -5.51 18.74
C VAL A 116 -5.88 -6.60 17.73
N THR A 117 -5.23 -6.24 16.62
CA THR A 117 -4.59 -7.18 15.70
C THR A 117 -3.11 -6.83 15.53
N VAL A 118 -2.25 -7.82 15.70
CA VAL A 118 -0.80 -7.68 15.53
C VAL A 118 -0.38 -8.26 14.18
N VAL A 119 0.18 -7.45 13.29
CA VAL A 119 0.64 -7.91 11.97
C VAL A 119 2.14 -7.61 11.79
N PRO A 120 3.03 -8.61 12.01
CA PRO A 120 4.46 -8.43 11.77
C PRO A 120 4.75 -8.35 10.27
N ASN A 121 5.89 -7.76 9.91
CA ASN A 121 6.48 -8.00 8.60
C ASN A 121 6.91 -9.47 8.48
N LEU A 122 7.00 -9.99 7.25
CA LEU A 122 7.49 -11.35 6.98
C LEU A 122 8.84 -11.63 7.65
N ASN A 123 9.76 -10.66 7.62
CA ASN A 123 11.10 -10.78 8.20
C ASN A 123 11.11 -10.58 9.73
N ASP A 124 9.99 -10.15 10.31
CA ASP A 124 9.84 -9.82 11.72
C ASP A 124 8.81 -10.71 12.43
N ARG A 125 8.50 -11.90 11.89
CA ARG A 125 7.51 -12.82 12.49
C ARG A 125 7.77 -13.11 13.97
N HIS A 126 9.03 -13.06 14.40
CA HIS A 126 9.44 -13.21 15.79
C HIS A 126 8.83 -12.16 16.74
N LEU A 127 8.53 -10.94 16.27
CA LEU A 127 7.88 -9.89 17.07
C LEU A 127 6.46 -10.27 17.52
N ALA A 128 5.83 -11.23 16.86
CA ALA A 128 4.48 -11.68 17.14
C ALA A 128 4.43 -13.11 17.72
N ALA A 129 5.58 -13.70 18.05
CA ALA A 129 5.66 -15.08 18.51
C ALA A 129 4.89 -15.29 19.83
N GLY A 130 4.09 -16.36 19.89
CA GLY A 130 3.31 -16.73 21.07
C GLY A 130 2.08 -15.87 21.35
N ARG A 131 1.78 -14.87 20.51
CA ARG A 131 0.62 -14.01 20.69
C ARG A 131 -0.62 -14.58 20.00
N SER A 132 -1.75 -14.56 20.69
CA SER A 132 -3.06 -14.96 20.14
C SER A 132 -3.73 -13.88 19.29
N ASP A 133 -3.30 -12.63 19.44
CA ASP A 133 -3.79 -11.48 18.67
C ASP A 133 -3.03 -11.28 17.33
N ALA A 134 -2.01 -12.09 17.07
CA ALA A 134 -1.20 -12.05 15.87
C ALA A 134 -1.86 -12.68 14.64
N VAL A 135 -1.59 -12.11 13.47
CA VAL A 135 -2.00 -12.65 12.17
C VAL A 135 -0.78 -12.78 11.26
N ASP A 136 -0.70 -13.89 10.53
CA ASP A 136 0.38 -14.14 9.59
C ASP A 136 0.28 -13.18 8.38
N PRO A 137 1.33 -12.41 8.04
CA PRO A 137 1.33 -11.56 6.84
C PRO A 137 1.28 -12.31 5.50
N THR A 138 1.33 -13.65 5.51
CA THR A 138 1.12 -14.50 4.32
C THR A 138 -0.22 -15.24 4.32
N SER A 139 -1.11 -14.95 5.27
CA SER A 139 -2.50 -15.42 5.21
C SER A 139 -3.18 -14.95 3.94
N ASP A 140 -4.33 -15.57 3.63
CA ASP A 140 -5.16 -15.14 2.51
C ASP A 140 -5.48 -13.64 2.60
N VAL A 141 -5.42 -12.96 1.46
CA VAL A 141 -5.58 -11.51 1.39
C VAL A 141 -6.95 -11.07 1.88
N ARG A 142 -8.01 -11.83 1.58
CA ARG A 142 -9.38 -11.52 2.04
C ARG A 142 -9.49 -11.74 3.55
N GLU A 143 -8.87 -12.78 4.08
CA GLU A 143 -8.82 -13.04 5.52
C GLU A 143 -8.12 -11.91 6.27
N LEU A 144 -6.98 -11.43 5.75
CA LEU A 144 -6.21 -10.35 6.37
C LEU A 144 -6.96 -9.01 6.28
N LEU A 145 -7.56 -8.68 5.14
CA LEU A 145 -8.41 -7.49 4.99
C LEU A 145 -9.60 -7.51 5.96
N GLY A 146 -10.31 -8.63 6.04
CA GLY A 146 -11.46 -8.78 6.94
C GLY A 146 -11.07 -8.69 8.41
N THR A 147 -9.94 -9.30 8.78
CA THR A 147 -9.41 -9.24 10.15
C THR A 147 -9.00 -7.81 10.52
N ILE A 148 -8.30 -7.10 9.63
CA ILE A 148 -7.93 -5.69 9.85
C ILE A 148 -9.20 -4.81 9.94
N ALA A 149 -10.16 -4.98 9.04
CA ALA A 149 -11.41 -4.21 9.04
C ALA A 149 -12.26 -4.43 10.32
N ALA A 150 -12.21 -5.64 10.88
CA ALA A 150 -12.89 -6.00 12.13
C ALA A 150 -12.12 -5.63 13.41
N SER A 151 -10.98 -4.95 13.28
CA SER A 151 -10.14 -4.54 14.43
C SER A 151 -10.43 -3.10 14.88
N ASP A 152 -10.23 -2.84 16.18
CA ASP A 152 -10.27 -1.49 16.76
C ASP A 152 -8.88 -0.82 16.75
N LEU A 153 -7.81 -1.62 16.74
CA LEU A 153 -6.42 -1.17 16.64
C LEU A 153 -5.59 -2.19 15.87
N VAL A 154 -4.72 -1.71 14.99
CA VAL A 154 -3.70 -2.55 14.33
C VAL A 154 -2.30 -2.11 14.74
N VAL A 155 -1.47 -3.05 15.17
CA VAL A 155 -0.06 -2.77 15.48
C VAL A 155 0.85 -3.76 14.78
N GLY A 156 2.10 -3.39 14.55
CA GLY A 156 3.11 -4.32 14.04
C GLY A 156 4.10 -3.67 13.09
N SER A 157 4.95 -4.46 12.47
CA SER A 157 6.02 -3.98 11.58
C SER A 157 5.69 -4.10 10.08
N SER A 158 4.48 -4.56 9.73
CA SER A 158 4.02 -4.59 8.34
C SER A 158 3.51 -3.22 7.87
N LEU A 159 4.20 -2.61 6.91
CA LEU A 159 3.78 -1.32 6.32
C LEU A 159 2.36 -1.43 5.74
N HIS A 160 2.08 -2.46 4.94
CA HIS A 160 0.76 -2.57 4.31
C HIS A 160 -0.37 -2.84 5.30
N ALA A 161 -0.09 -3.52 6.43
CA ALA A 161 -1.10 -3.66 7.46
C ALA A 161 -1.49 -2.29 8.06
N ILE A 162 -0.51 -1.41 8.26
CA ILE A 162 -0.74 -0.02 8.70
C ILE A 162 -1.53 0.75 7.64
N VAL A 163 -1.07 0.73 6.38
CA VAL A 163 -1.72 1.43 5.26
C VAL A 163 -3.19 1.01 5.12
N VAL A 164 -3.47 -0.29 5.19
CA VAL A 164 -4.82 -0.82 5.04
C VAL A 164 -5.69 -0.51 6.24
N ALA A 165 -5.17 -0.66 7.47
CA ALA A 165 -5.90 -0.30 8.67
C ALA A 165 -6.34 1.17 8.62
N GLU A 166 -5.41 2.06 8.29
CA GLU A 166 -5.70 3.50 8.18
C GLU A 166 -6.68 3.79 7.02
N SER A 167 -6.64 3.04 5.92
CA SER A 167 -7.63 3.16 4.83
C SER A 167 -9.06 2.86 5.28
N PHE A 168 -9.25 1.99 6.29
CA PHE A 168 -10.54 1.69 6.91
C PHE A 168 -10.90 2.65 8.05
N GLY A 169 -10.03 3.62 8.36
CA GLY A 169 -10.17 4.47 9.55
C GLY A 169 -9.89 3.71 10.85
N VAL A 170 -9.23 2.56 10.80
CA VAL A 170 -8.75 1.84 11.99
C VAL A 170 -7.41 2.45 12.41
N PRO A 171 -7.27 2.96 13.65
CA PRO A 171 -6.00 3.44 14.15
C PRO A 171 -4.90 2.38 14.03
N ALA A 172 -3.70 2.81 13.65
CA ALA A 172 -2.57 1.90 13.49
C ALA A 172 -1.28 2.46 14.11
N ARG A 173 -0.42 1.58 14.62
CA ARG A 173 0.90 1.95 15.16
C ARG A 173 2.00 1.05 14.62
N LEU A 174 3.05 1.68 14.10
CA LEU A 174 4.25 0.96 13.69
C LEU A 174 5.01 0.45 14.92
N VAL A 175 5.34 -0.83 14.92
CA VAL A 175 6.38 -1.42 15.78
C VAL A 175 7.71 -1.38 15.03
N THR A 176 8.76 -0.92 15.70
CA THR A 176 10.10 -0.78 15.15
C THR A 176 10.59 -2.12 14.61
N SER A 177 10.99 -2.13 13.33
CA SER A 177 11.58 -3.29 12.69
C SER A 177 13.10 -3.23 12.78
N SER A 178 13.73 -4.35 13.14
CA SER A 178 15.18 -4.52 13.05
C SER A 178 15.63 -4.94 11.64
N THR A 179 14.71 -5.42 10.80
CA THR A 179 15.02 -5.99 9.48
C THR A 179 14.59 -5.10 8.32
N GLU A 180 13.60 -4.23 8.52
CA GLU A 180 13.03 -3.38 7.48
C GLU A 180 13.51 -1.93 7.60
N PRO A 181 13.83 -1.26 6.47
CA PRO A 181 14.36 0.09 6.52
C PRO A 181 13.29 1.06 6.96
N ARG A 182 13.65 2.01 7.84
CA ARG A 182 12.78 3.12 8.25
C ARG A 182 12.24 3.92 7.05
N PHE A 183 13.05 4.03 5.98
CA PHE A 183 12.74 4.77 4.75
C PHE A 183 11.32 4.53 4.24
N LYS A 184 10.87 3.27 4.14
CA LYS A 184 9.56 2.97 3.52
C LYS A 184 8.38 3.47 4.35
N PHE A 185 8.53 3.47 5.67
CA PHE A 185 7.51 3.95 6.59
C PHE A 185 7.50 5.47 6.59
N GLU A 186 8.67 6.09 6.69
CA GLU A 186 8.79 7.55 6.64
C GLU A 186 8.25 8.14 5.34
N ASP A 187 8.54 7.49 4.21
CA ASP A 187 8.01 7.85 2.91
C ASP A 187 6.48 7.77 2.86
N TYR A 188 5.88 6.75 3.49
CA TYR A 188 4.43 6.63 3.63
C TYR A 188 3.81 7.72 4.52
N TYR A 189 4.35 7.93 5.73
CA TYR A 189 3.85 8.95 6.65
C TYR A 189 3.93 10.34 6.01
N ARG A 190 5.07 10.70 5.41
CA ARG A 190 5.22 11.99 4.71
C ARG A 190 4.31 12.08 3.48
N GLY A 191 4.14 11.00 2.73
CA GLY A 191 3.22 10.93 1.58
C GLY A 191 1.75 11.11 1.95
N THR A 192 1.40 10.88 3.22
CA THR A 192 0.05 11.10 3.79
C THR A 192 -0.05 12.40 4.61
N GLY A 193 0.89 13.33 4.42
CA GLY A 193 0.90 14.64 5.08
C GLY A 193 1.38 14.62 6.55
N ARG A 194 1.87 13.48 7.04
CA ARG A 194 2.37 13.31 8.41
C ARG A 194 3.89 13.38 8.43
N ASN A 195 4.42 14.54 8.82
CA ASN A 195 5.87 14.76 8.90
C ASN A 195 6.52 14.12 10.13
N GLU A 196 5.72 13.79 11.14
CA GLU A 196 6.15 13.15 12.37
C GLU A 196 5.31 11.90 12.62
N PHE A 197 5.99 10.84 13.06
CA PHE A 197 5.38 9.60 13.52
C PHE A 197 6.30 8.96 14.55
N ARG A 198 5.74 8.19 15.47
CA ARG A 198 6.43 7.59 16.60
C ARG A 198 6.28 6.06 16.55
N PRO A 199 7.26 5.35 15.95
CA PRO A 199 7.34 3.91 16.06
C PRO A 199 7.46 3.48 17.53
N ALA A 200 6.72 2.45 17.93
CA ALA A 200 6.87 1.82 19.22
C ALA A 200 8.08 0.87 19.22
N PRO A 201 8.78 0.72 20.36
CA PRO A 201 9.91 -0.22 20.48
C PRO A 201 9.47 -1.68 20.42
N ASP A 202 8.26 -1.99 20.87
CA ASP A 202 7.68 -3.33 20.94
C ASP A 202 6.15 -3.29 20.80
N VAL A 203 5.53 -4.47 20.71
CA VAL A 203 4.09 -4.64 20.50
C VAL A 203 3.28 -4.13 21.68
N ASP A 204 3.67 -4.43 22.91
CA ASP A 204 2.90 -4.05 24.10
C ASP A 204 2.88 -2.53 24.29
N THR A 205 4.02 -1.88 24.05
CA THR A 205 4.12 -0.42 24.01
C THR A 205 3.26 0.18 22.90
N ALA A 206 3.22 -0.45 21.72
CA ALA A 206 2.37 0.00 20.61
C ALA A 206 0.88 -0.06 20.98
N ILE A 207 0.45 -1.12 21.66
CA ILE A 207 -0.92 -1.28 22.15
C ILE A 207 -1.23 -0.20 23.19
N ALA A 208 -0.33 0.01 24.15
CA ALA A 208 -0.51 1.01 25.20
C ALA A 208 -0.59 2.45 24.66
N TRP A 209 0.14 2.78 23.59
CA TRP A 209 0.09 4.10 22.97
C TRP A 209 -1.07 4.29 21.99
N GLY A 210 -1.79 3.22 21.61
CA GLY A 210 -2.85 3.26 20.60
C GLY A 210 -2.30 3.63 19.20
N GLY A 211 -3.19 3.95 18.27
CA GLY A 211 -2.79 4.30 16.90
C GLY A 211 -2.30 5.74 16.73
N GLU A 212 -1.52 5.99 15.68
CA GLU A 212 -1.21 7.35 15.23
C GLU A 212 -2.48 8.08 14.78
N PRO A 213 -2.47 9.43 14.73
CA PRO A 213 -3.49 10.18 14.02
C PRO A 213 -3.66 9.64 12.60
N LEU A 214 -4.93 9.41 12.23
CA LEU A 214 -5.27 8.93 10.89
C LEU A 214 -4.77 9.93 9.83
N PRO A 215 -4.39 9.45 8.63
CA PRO A 215 -4.05 10.30 7.49
C PRO A 215 -5.10 11.38 7.22
N SER A 216 -4.65 12.63 7.08
CA SER A 216 -5.44 13.70 6.48
C SER A 216 -4.94 13.91 5.05
N TRP A 217 -5.43 13.10 4.11
CA TRP A 217 -5.01 13.14 2.71
C TRP A 217 -6.20 13.06 1.75
N ASP A 218 -6.06 13.68 0.58
CA ASP A 218 -7.04 13.63 -0.50
C ASP A 218 -6.68 12.50 -1.48
N PRO A 219 -7.55 11.49 -1.69
CA PRO A 219 -7.30 10.42 -2.65
C PRO A 219 -7.40 10.85 -4.11
N LYS A 220 -7.99 12.02 -4.41
CA LYS A 220 -8.27 12.45 -5.77
C LYS A 220 -7.02 12.55 -6.66
N PRO A 221 -5.91 13.19 -6.25
CA PRO A 221 -4.71 13.25 -7.09
C PRO A 221 -4.16 11.87 -7.46
N LEU A 222 -4.18 10.92 -6.52
CA LEU A 222 -3.73 9.55 -6.78
C LEU A 222 -4.66 8.81 -7.75
N LEU A 223 -5.98 8.97 -7.60
CA LEU A 223 -6.98 8.38 -8.48
C LEU A 223 -6.95 8.99 -9.90
N ASP A 224 -6.75 10.30 -10.00
CA ASP A 224 -6.62 11.01 -11.28
C ASP A 224 -5.35 10.59 -12.02
N ALA A 225 -4.28 10.27 -11.29
CA ALA A 225 -3.04 9.75 -11.83
C ALA A 225 -3.08 8.24 -12.16
N PHE A 226 -4.18 7.54 -11.86
CA PHE A 226 -4.30 6.13 -12.27
C PHE A 226 -4.20 6.04 -13.81
N PRO A 227 -3.33 5.17 -14.36
CA PRO A 227 -3.00 5.18 -15.79
C PRO A 227 -4.09 4.50 -16.64
N ARG A 228 -5.28 5.11 -16.70
CA ARG A 228 -6.47 4.59 -17.42
C ARG A 228 -6.19 4.30 -18.89
N ASP A 229 -5.25 5.03 -19.49
CA ASP A 229 -4.77 4.86 -20.86
C ASP A 229 -4.14 3.48 -21.14
N LEU A 230 -3.81 2.71 -20.10
CA LEU A 230 -3.36 1.32 -20.27
C LEU A 230 -4.51 0.34 -20.55
N TRP A 231 -5.77 0.77 -20.51
CA TRP A 231 -6.94 -0.08 -20.75
C TRP A 231 -7.86 0.47 -21.85
N VAL A 232 -8.57 -0.44 -22.51
CA VAL A 232 -9.64 -0.11 -23.45
C VAL A 232 -10.89 0.31 -22.66
N THR A 233 -11.56 1.37 -23.11
CA THR A 233 -12.87 1.76 -22.59
C THR A 233 -13.92 0.82 -23.17
N ALA A 234 -14.79 0.22 -22.35
CA ALA A 234 -15.90 -0.56 -22.87
C ALA A 234 -16.76 0.32 -23.78
N SER A 235 -16.89 -0.05 -25.06
CA SER A 235 -17.86 0.56 -25.96
C SER A 235 -19.23 0.44 -25.33
N ALA A 236 -19.97 1.55 -25.16
CA ALA A 236 -21.39 1.49 -24.86
C ALA A 236 -22.04 0.60 -25.93
N GLY A 237 -22.54 -0.56 -25.53
CA GLY A 237 -23.06 -1.56 -26.47
C GLY A 237 -24.08 -0.93 -27.42
N ALA A 238 -23.87 -1.15 -28.72
CA ALA A 238 -24.93 -0.94 -29.69
C ALA A 238 -26.17 -1.77 -29.27
N PRO A 239 -27.39 -1.24 -29.43
CA PRO A 239 -28.59 -1.96 -29.04
C PRO A 239 -28.67 -3.28 -29.83
N ALA A 240 -28.90 -4.38 -29.12
CA ALA A 240 -29.24 -5.65 -29.74
C ALA A 240 -30.55 -5.46 -30.51
N TYR A 241 -30.50 -5.67 -31.83
CA TYR A 241 -31.68 -5.80 -32.69
C TYR A 241 -32.27 -7.21 -32.57
#